data_AF-A0A3E3EA65-F1
#
_entry.id   AF-A0A3E3EA65-F1
#
_cell.length_a   1.000
_cell.length_b   1.000
_cell.length_c   1.000
_cell.angle_alpha   90.00
_cell.angle_beta   90.00
_cell.angle_gamma   90.00
#
_symmetry.space_group_name_H-M   'P 1'
#
loop_
_entity.id
_entity.type
_entity.pdbx_description
1 polymer ?
#
loop_
_entity_poly.entity_id
_entity_poly.type
_entity_poly.pdbx_seq_one_letter_code
_entity_poly.pdbx_strand_id
1 'polypeptide(L)'
;MARILCYHGNSIWNPRMLAEENETDDFMLGFELEVEKKASSSVSTSLNDMANIIEENFGDLFIFERDGSLRNGFEIISHPFTLGWYKENTDIFIRLLDMLEKEGFMSHNSGRCGLHFHFSRESLGFTSKELEKLKEKGYSNERIKKLQNAKKNNTVENIVMLFEIYSSNIKKLSGRKNFHYCNFLLDDNFVLNSSVKSIKERTDQSDKRQRRSAVNITNAKTVEIRVMRGTLLFEAFDVRLRFIYNLITTAKECTGLVDFSKIAFRDCDDDVKERMLNYFRKRGIDDLICKKVCINFDNEFRLENINFSK
;
A
#
# COMPACT_ATOMS: atom_id res chain seq x y z
N MET A 1 -22.27 -13.41 -14.07
CA MET A 1 -21.80 -14.60 -13.34
C MET A 1 -20.32 -14.40 -13.23
N ALA A 2 -19.90 -14.15 -12.00
CA ALA A 2 -18.56 -13.74 -11.66
C ALA A 2 -17.62 -14.88 -11.99
N ARG A 3 -16.49 -14.54 -12.59
CA ARG A 3 -15.48 -15.52 -12.92
C ARG A 3 -14.28 -15.30 -12.01
N ILE A 4 -13.94 -16.32 -11.23
CA ILE A 4 -12.64 -16.38 -10.57
C ILE A 4 -11.61 -16.71 -11.65
N LEU A 5 -10.77 -15.73 -11.96
CA LEU A 5 -9.74 -15.82 -12.97
C LEU A 5 -8.54 -16.65 -12.48
N CYS A 6 -7.68 -17.04 -13.41
CA CYS A 6 -6.33 -17.50 -13.07
C CYS A 6 -5.50 -16.31 -12.54
N TYR A 7 -4.42 -16.62 -11.83
CA TYR A 7 -3.47 -15.62 -11.35
C TYR A 7 -2.99 -14.68 -12.47
N HIS A 8 -3.07 -13.36 -12.22
CA HIS A 8 -2.85 -12.27 -13.18
C HIS A 8 -3.70 -12.38 -14.45
N GLY A 9 -4.94 -12.82 -14.28
CA GLY A 9 -5.89 -13.02 -15.38
C GLY A 9 -6.54 -11.73 -15.87
N ASN A 10 -6.54 -10.67 -15.05
CA ASN A 10 -7.10 -9.38 -15.44
C ASN A 10 -6.03 -8.42 -16.01
N SER A 11 -6.39 -7.74 -17.10
CA SER A 11 -5.54 -6.72 -17.75
C SER A 11 -6.22 -5.36 -17.89
N ILE A 12 -7.51 -5.26 -17.53
CA ILE A 12 -8.32 -4.03 -17.67
C ILE A 12 -8.60 -3.47 -16.27
N TRP A 13 -8.16 -2.24 -16.03
CA TRP A 13 -8.31 -1.57 -14.74
C TRP A 13 -9.17 -0.31 -14.92
N ASN A 14 -10.16 -0.13 -14.04
CA ASN A 14 -11.09 0.99 -14.04
C ASN A 14 -10.86 1.86 -12.78
N PRO A 15 -9.93 2.83 -12.82
CA PRO A 15 -9.67 3.76 -11.73
C PRO A 15 -10.94 4.39 -11.14
N ARG A 16 -11.03 4.49 -9.81
CA ARG A 16 -12.12 5.15 -9.10
C ARG A 16 -11.61 6.39 -8.37
N MET A 17 -12.11 7.56 -8.73
CA MET A 17 -11.65 8.86 -8.23
C MET A 17 -12.85 9.80 -8.08
N LEU A 18 -12.73 10.80 -7.22
CA LEU A 18 -13.65 11.94 -7.21
C LEU A 18 -13.46 12.79 -8.48
N ALA A 19 -14.43 13.66 -8.78
CA ALA A 19 -14.44 14.42 -10.04
C ALA A 19 -13.26 15.41 -10.16
N GLU A 20 -12.76 15.89 -9.03
CA GLU A 20 -11.65 16.83 -8.89
C GLU A 20 -10.27 16.16 -8.77
N GLU A 21 -10.23 14.84 -8.54
CA GLU A 21 -9.00 14.08 -8.35
C GLU A 21 -8.40 13.59 -9.68
N ASN A 22 -7.09 13.32 -9.69
CA ASN A 22 -6.40 12.80 -10.86
C ASN A 22 -5.19 11.92 -10.53
N GLU A 23 -4.81 11.04 -11.46
CA GLU A 23 -3.73 10.05 -11.25
C GLU A 23 -2.32 10.64 -11.04
N THR A 24 -2.11 11.92 -11.37
CA THR A 24 -0.80 12.59 -11.19
C THR A 24 -0.65 13.13 -9.77
N ASP A 25 -1.71 13.74 -9.25
CA ASP A 25 -1.70 14.39 -7.94
C ASP A 25 -2.08 13.42 -6.83
N ASP A 26 -3.05 12.55 -7.08
CA ASP A 26 -3.62 11.63 -6.10
C ASP A 26 -3.07 10.21 -6.26
N PHE A 27 -2.80 9.55 -5.14
CA PHE A 27 -2.30 8.17 -5.20
C PHE A 27 -3.41 7.20 -5.59
N MET A 28 -3.17 6.49 -6.69
CA MET A 28 -3.97 5.35 -7.07
C MET A 28 -3.54 4.12 -6.26
N LEU A 29 -4.36 3.76 -5.28
CA LEU A 29 -4.22 2.61 -4.40
C LEU A 29 -5.17 1.48 -4.83
N GLY A 30 -4.71 0.24 -4.86
CA GLY A 30 -5.57 -0.95 -4.92
C GLY A 30 -5.24 -1.91 -3.80
N PHE A 31 -6.12 -2.87 -3.50
CA PHE A 31 -5.79 -3.96 -2.59
C PHE A 31 -6.10 -5.33 -3.17
N GLU A 32 -5.41 -6.32 -2.62
CA GLU A 32 -5.71 -7.74 -2.78
C GLU A 32 -6.03 -8.28 -1.38
N LEU A 33 -7.27 -8.72 -1.16
CA LEU A 33 -7.72 -9.33 0.08
C LEU A 33 -7.89 -10.83 -0.15
N GLU A 34 -7.01 -11.63 0.45
CA GLU A 34 -7.12 -13.09 0.41
C GLU A 34 -8.18 -13.57 1.41
N VAL A 35 -9.09 -14.44 0.97
CA VAL A 35 -10.13 -15.05 1.81
C VAL A 35 -10.17 -16.56 1.63
N GLU A 36 -10.41 -17.29 2.72
CA GLU A 36 -10.64 -18.72 2.72
C GLU A 36 -11.99 -19.07 3.35
N LYS A 37 -12.66 -20.10 2.83
CA LYS A 37 -13.86 -20.64 3.47
C LYS A 37 -13.50 -21.35 4.77
N LYS A 38 -14.17 -21.01 5.87
CA LYS A 38 -13.96 -21.65 7.16
C LYS A 38 -14.32 -23.14 7.06
N ALA A 39 -13.39 -24.03 7.40
CA ALA A 39 -13.63 -25.48 7.34
C ALA A 39 -14.79 -25.92 8.26
N SER A 40 -15.01 -25.20 9.36
CA SER A 40 -16.11 -25.42 10.31
C SER A 40 -17.39 -24.67 9.96
N SER A 41 -17.45 -23.95 8.84
CA SER A 41 -18.66 -23.23 8.45
C SER A 41 -19.77 -24.22 8.11
N SER A 42 -20.95 -24.04 8.70
CA SER A 42 -22.18 -24.72 8.28
C SER A 42 -22.80 -24.10 7.02
N VAL A 43 -22.31 -22.92 6.59
CA VAL A 43 -22.82 -22.21 5.41
C VAL A 43 -22.32 -22.91 4.14
N SER A 44 -23.24 -23.25 3.24
CA SER A 44 -22.94 -24.05 2.03
C SER A 44 -22.28 -23.25 0.91
N THR A 45 -22.28 -21.92 0.97
CA THR A 45 -21.78 -20.98 -0.06
C THR A 45 -20.40 -21.37 -0.60
N SER A 46 -20.32 -21.73 -1.87
CA SER A 46 -19.06 -22.07 -2.53
C SER A 46 -18.24 -20.81 -2.85
N LEU A 47 -17.00 -20.97 -3.31
CA LEU A 47 -16.17 -19.83 -3.71
C LEU A 47 -16.80 -19.05 -4.89
N ASN A 48 -17.39 -19.78 -5.85
CA ASN A 48 -18.08 -19.17 -6.98
C ASN A 48 -19.37 -18.46 -6.55
N ASP A 49 -20.11 -19.05 -5.61
CA ASP A 49 -21.33 -18.41 -5.08
C ASP A 49 -20.96 -17.09 -4.38
N MET A 50 -19.88 -17.08 -3.58
CA MET A 50 -19.41 -15.86 -2.94
C MET A 50 -18.98 -14.80 -3.96
N ALA A 51 -18.24 -15.19 -5.01
CA ALA A 51 -17.87 -14.27 -6.08
C ALA A 51 -19.12 -13.68 -6.80
N ASN A 52 -20.13 -14.51 -7.06
CA ASN A 52 -21.40 -14.07 -7.64
C ASN A 52 -22.14 -13.11 -6.70
N ILE A 53 -22.23 -13.44 -5.40
CA ILE A 53 -22.88 -12.59 -4.39
C ILE A 53 -22.20 -11.21 -4.33
N ILE A 54 -20.86 -11.15 -4.41
CA ILE A 54 -20.12 -9.88 -4.43
C ILE A 54 -20.41 -9.11 -5.74
N GLU A 55 -20.35 -9.76 -6.91
CA GLU A 55 -20.65 -9.12 -8.21
C GLU A 55 -22.11 -8.60 -8.26
N GLU A 56 -23.08 -9.34 -7.71
CA GLU A 56 -24.47 -8.90 -7.65
C GLU A 56 -24.67 -7.66 -6.78
N ASN A 57 -23.85 -7.48 -5.74
CA ASN A 57 -23.96 -6.36 -4.81
C ASN A 57 -23.13 -5.13 -5.23
N PHE A 58 -22.04 -5.33 -5.97
CA PHE A 58 -21.04 -4.31 -6.24
C PHE A 58 -20.68 -4.18 -7.72
N GLY A 59 -21.31 -4.93 -8.61
CA GLY A 59 -21.02 -4.93 -10.04
C GLY A 59 -19.56 -5.33 -10.31
N ASP A 60 -18.90 -4.54 -11.15
CA ASP A 60 -17.52 -4.76 -11.60
C ASP A 60 -16.46 -4.17 -10.66
N LEU A 61 -16.83 -3.74 -9.44
CA LEU A 61 -15.88 -3.07 -8.52
C LEU A 61 -14.72 -3.97 -8.07
N PHE A 62 -14.91 -5.29 -8.09
CA PHE A 62 -13.92 -6.26 -7.65
C PHE A 62 -13.64 -7.31 -8.71
N ILE A 63 -12.38 -7.69 -8.80
CA ILE A 63 -11.87 -8.80 -9.60
C ILE A 63 -11.55 -9.95 -8.66
N PHE A 64 -11.78 -11.18 -9.12
CA PHE A 64 -11.52 -12.38 -8.34
C PHE A 64 -10.45 -13.22 -9.01
N GLU A 65 -9.38 -13.56 -8.29
CA GLU A 65 -8.32 -14.42 -8.80
C GLU A 65 -8.06 -15.61 -7.87
N ARG A 66 -7.60 -16.72 -8.44
CA ARG A 66 -7.06 -17.83 -7.65
C ARG A 66 -5.62 -17.53 -7.25
N ASP A 67 -5.35 -17.65 -5.96
CA ASP A 67 -3.99 -17.69 -5.44
C ASP A 67 -3.60 -19.14 -5.10
N GLY A 68 -2.45 -19.57 -5.64
CA GLY A 68 -1.86 -20.87 -5.37
C GLY A 68 -1.38 -21.05 -3.93
N SER A 69 -1.28 -19.97 -3.14
CA SER A 69 -0.94 -20.03 -1.71
C SER A 69 -2.12 -20.42 -0.81
N LEU A 70 -3.35 -20.25 -1.31
CA LEU A 70 -4.59 -20.56 -0.59
C LEU A 70 -5.02 -22.00 -0.82
N ARG A 71 -5.65 -22.61 0.19
CA ARG A 71 -6.16 -23.99 0.07
C ARG A 71 -7.58 -24.05 -0.45
N ASN A 72 -8.46 -23.23 0.11
CA ASN A 72 -9.88 -23.17 -0.23
C ASN A 72 -10.34 -21.72 -0.19
N GLY A 73 -9.79 -20.93 -1.10
CA GLY A 73 -9.91 -19.48 -1.09
C GLY A 73 -9.68 -18.85 -2.44
N PHE A 74 -9.83 -17.53 -2.48
CA PHE A 74 -9.57 -16.67 -3.62
C PHE A 74 -9.15 -15.28 -3.14
N GLU A 75 -8.61 -14.48 -4.04
CA GLU A 75 -8.29 -13.08 -3.83
C GLU A 75 -9.44 -12.21 -4.33
N ILE A 76 -9.80 -11.21 -3.52
CA ILE A 76 -10.70 -10.12 -3.91
C ILE A 76 -9.82 -8.91 -4.16
N ILE A 77 -9.77 -8.50 -5.43
CA ILE A 77 -8.86 -7.46 -5.90
C ILE A 77 -9.68 -6.23 -6.27
N SER A 78 -9.39 -5.09 -5.66
CA SER A 78 -10.06 -3.84 -6.03
C SER A 78 -9.50 -3.30 -7.34
N HIS A 79 -10.32 -2.54 -8.07
CA HIS A 79 -9.75 -1.55 -8.97
C HIS A 79 -8.92 -0.50 -8.19
N PRO A 80 -7.95 0.18 -8.82
CA PRO A 80 -7.27 1.30 -8.21
C PRO A 80 -8.28 2.40 -7.84
N PHE A 81 -8.11 3.01 -6.68
CA PHE A 81 -8.91 4.11 -6.19
C PHE A 81 -8.06 5.15 -5.44
N THR A 82 -8.54 6.37 -5.37
CA THR A 82 -7.96 7.44 -4.54
C THR A 82 -8.48 7.38 -3.11
N LEU A 83 -7.77 8.02 -2.17
CA LEU A 83 -8.24 8.10 -0.79
C LEU A 83 -9.53 8.92 -0.66
N GLY A 84 -9.74 9.96 -1.48
CA GLY A 84 -10.99 10.71 -1.49
C GLY A 84 -12.17 9.81 -1.84
N TRP A 85 -12.07 9.07 -2.95
CA TRP A 85 -13.10 8.11 -3.33
C TRP A 85 -13.34 7.05 -2.26
N TYR A 86 -12.27 6.49 -1.67
CA TYR A 86 -12.38 5.52 -0.57
C TYR A 86 -13.18 6.09 0.62
N LYS A 87 -12.89 7.33 1.03
CA LYS A 87 -13.54 7.99 2.17
C LYS A 87 -15.05 8.18 1.94
N GLU A 88 -15.46 8.52 0.72
CA GLU A 88 -16.88 8.67 0.37
C GLU A 88 -17.63 7.34 0.19
N ASN A 89 -16.89 6.24 0.03
CA ASN A 89 -17.43 4.92 -0.30
C ASN A 89 -17.07 3.85 0.74
N THR A 90 -16.87 4.26 2.00
CA THR A 90 -16.46 3.33 3.08
C THR A 90 -17.49 2.22 3.35
N ASP A 91 -18.78 2.49 3.09
CA ASP A 91 -19.89 1.55 3.26
C ASP A 91 -19.77 0.31 2.35
N ILE A 92 -19.22 0.47 1.15
CA ILE A 92 -18.94 -0.65 0.23
C ILE A 92 -18.01 -1.66 0.91
N PHE A 93 -16.92 -1.17 1.52
CA PHE A 93 -15.94 -2.05 2.18
C PHE A 93 -16.50 -2.65 3.47
N ILE A 94 -17.26 -1.89 4.25
CA ILE A 94 -17.95 -2.42 5.44
C ILE A 94 -18.86 -3.59 5.04
N ARG A 95 -19.70 -3.39 4.01
CA ARG A 95 -20.61 -4.42 3.51
C ARG A 95 -19.87 -5.63 2.94
N LEU A 96 -18.82 -5.42 2.16
CA LEU A 96 -18.00 -6.51 1.62
C LEU A 96 -17.46 -7.42 2.73
N LEU A 97 -16.84 -6.82 3.76
CA LEU A 97 -16.21 -7.58 4.84
C LEU A 97 -17.25 -8.31 5.72
N ASP A 98 -18.39 -7.67 6.00
CA ASP A 98 -19.51 -8.25 6.75
C ASP A 98 -20.17 -9.42 5.99
N MET A 99 -20.37 -9.26 4.67
CA MET A 99 -20.90 -10.34 3.81
C MET A 99 -19.98 -11.56 3.83
N LEU A 100 -18.68 -11.37 3.67
CA LEU A 100 -17.70 -12.47 3.74
C LEU A 100 -17.79 -13.21 5.08
N GLU A 101 -17.88 -12.48 6.20
CA GLU A 101 -17.98 -13.11 7.51
C GLU A 101 -19.28 -13.93 7.67
N LYS A 102 -20.41 -13.37 7.24
CA LYS A 102 -21.74 -14.01 7.27
C LYS A 102 -21.81 -15.26 6.40
N GLU A 103 -21.18 -15.24 5.23
CA GLU A 103 -21.10 -16.40 4.33
C GLU A 103 -20.06 -17.44 4.76
N GLY A 104 -19.45 -17.27 5.93
CA GLY A 104 -18.56 -18.25 6.53
C GLY A 104 -17.13 -18.21 5.98
N PHE A 105 -16.70 -17.08 5.43
CA PHE A 105 -15.30 -16.85 5.04
C PHE A 105 -14.48 -16.27 6.20
N MET A 106 -13.17 -16.38 6.08
CA MET A 106 -12.19 -15.77 6.97
C MET A 106 -10.97 -15.27 6.19
N SER A 107 -10.31 -14.25 6.74
CA SER A 107 -9.08 -13.68 6.17
C SER A 107 -7.95 -13.54 7.20
N HIS A 108 -8.18 -13.90 8.46
CA HIS A 108 -7.16 -13.79 9.51
C HIS A 108 -6.85 -15.14 10.15
N ASN A 109 -7.84 -15.99 10.42
CA ASN A 109 -7.67 -17.14 11.33
C ASN A 109 -6.91 -18.35 10.76
N SER A 110 -6.82 -18.50 9.44
CA SER A 110 -6.03 -19.60 8.84
C SER A 110 -4.51 -19.36 8.87
N GLY A 111 -4.08 -18.12 9.14
CA GLY A 111 -2.67 -17.72 9.17
C GLY A 111 -1.99 -17.59 7.80
N ARG A 112 -2.73 -17.83 6.70
CA ARG A 112 -2.22 -17.75 5.33
C ARG A 112 -2.59 -16.44 4.65
N CYS A 113 -3.83 -16.00 4.82
CA CYS A 113 -4.40 -14.85 4.14
C CYS A 113 -3.64 -13.53 4.39
N GLY A 114 -3.28 -12.86 3.30
CA GLY A 114 -2.76 -11.51 3.23
C GLY A 114 -3.79 -10.43 2.92
N LEU A 115 -3.38 -9.20 3.21
CA LEU A 115 -3.97 -7.98 2.65
C LEU A 115 -2.82 -7.22 2.00
N HIS A 116 -2.75 -7.23 0.67
CA HIS A 116 -1.70 -6.53 -0.06
C HIS A 116 -2.24 -5.19 -0.55
N PHE A 117 -1.40 -4.16 -0.54
CA PHE A 117 -1.74 -2.84 -1.07
C PHE A 117 -0.83 -2.50 -2.24
N HIS A 118 -1.41 -2.03 -3.33
CA HIS A 118 -0.70 -1.75 -4.58
C HIS A 118 -0.81 -0.25 -4.88
N PHE A 119 0.30 0.38 -5.17
CA PHE A 119 0.34 1.80 -5.56
C PHE A 119 0.87 1.95 -6.96
N SER A 120 0.21 2.77 -7.77
CA SER A 120 0.73 3.13 -9.10
C SER A 120 2.04 3.89 -8.99
N ARG A 121 3.09 3.42 -9.67
CA ARG A 121 4.37 4.14 -9.78
C ARG A 121 4.21 5.49 -10.48
N GLU A 122 3.14 5.68 -11.26
CA GLU A 122 2.89 6.96 -11.93
C GLU A 122 2.65 8.08 -10.91
N SER A 123 1.82 7.81 -9.90
CA SER A 123 1.46 8.74 -8.83
C SER A 123 2.59 9.10 -7.85
N LEU A 124 3.75 8.41 -7.94
CA LEU A 124 4.91 8.62 -7.05
C LEU A 124 5.85 9.76 -7.50
N GLY A 125 5.58 10.37 -8.66
CA GLY A 125 6.40 11.43 -9.24
C GLY A 125 6.09 12.83 -8.70
N PHE A 126 6.39 13.84 -9.50
CA PHE A 126 5.97 15.22 -9.26
C PHE A 126 4.46 15.36 -9.45
N THR A 127 3.87 16.24 -8.65
CA THR A 127 2.51 16.76 -8.81
C THR A 127 2.40 17.58 -10.10
N SER A 128 1.17 17.77 -10.59
CA SER A 128 0.85 18.64 -11.73
C SER A 128 1.45 20.04 -11.55
N LYS A 129 1.32 20.61 -10.35
CA LYS A 129 1.88 21.92 -9.99
C LYS A 129 3.40 21.96 -10.05
N GLU A 130 4.08 20.91 -9.60
CA GLU A 130 5.55 20.82 -9.69
C GLU A 130 6.01 20.65 -11.15
N LEU A 131 5.28 19.87 -11.95
CA LEU A 131 5.55 19.71 -13.38
C LEU A 131 5.39 21.02 -14.16
N GLU A 132 4.37 21.82 -13.84
CA GLU A 132 4.17 23.16 -14.41
C GLU A 132 5.35 24.09 -14.10
N LYS A 133 5.79 24.14 -12.84
CA LYS A 133 6.98 24.93 -12.45
C LYS A 133 8.23 24.52 -13.21
N LEU A 134 8.42 23.23 -13.48
CA LEU A 134 9.56 22.77 -14.28
C LEU A 134 9.47 23.25 -15.74
N LYS A 135 8.26 23.30 -16.31
CA LYS A 135 8.03 23.86 -17.66
C LYS A 135 8.29 25.36 -17.68
N GLU A 136 7.82 26.09 -16.68
CA GLU A 136 8.04 27.54 -16.53
C GLU A 136 9.52 27.89 -16.38
N LYS A 137 10.31 27.02 -15.72
CA LYS A 137 11.78 27.11 -15.66
C LYS A 137 12.48 26.84 -17.01
N GLY A 138 11.74 26.51 -18.07
CA GLY A 138 12.27 26.27 -19.41
C GLY A 138 12.90 24.88 -19.61
N TYR A 139 12.63 23.91 -18.73
CA TYR A 139 13.14 22.54 -18.94
C TYR A 139 12.44 21.86 -20.11
N SER A 140 13.23 21.16 -20.95
CA SER A 140 12.68 20.35 -22.05
C SER A 140 11.85 19.18 -21.53
N ASN A 141 10.88 18.72 -22.33
CA ASN A 141 10.05 17.55 -22.01
C ASN A 141 10.89 16.31 -21.68
N GLU A 142 12.01 16.12 -22.37
CA GLU A 142 12.95 15.03 -22.11
C GLU A 142 13.61 15.15 -20.73
N ARG A 143 14.02 16.36 -20.34
CA ARG A 143 14.56 16.61 -19.00
C ARG A 143 13.50 16.40 -17.93
N ILE A 144 12.29 16.91 -18.13
CA ILE A 144 11.17 16.71 -17.20
C ILE A 144 10.89 15.21 -17.02
N LYS A 145 10.86 14.42 -18.10
CA LYS A 145 10.67 12.96 -18.03
C LYS A 145 11.78 12.27 -17.21
N LYS A 146 13.04 12.66 -17.40
CA LYS A 146 14.17 12.15 -16.60
C LYS A 146 14.02 12.49 -15.12
N LEU A 147 13.67 13.74 -14.81
CA LEU A 147 13.43 14.22 -13.45
C LEU A 147 12.25 13.50 -12.78
N GLN A 148 11.16 13.29 -13.52
CA GLN A 148 9.97 12.56 -13.06
C GLN A 148 10.33 11.12 -12.65
N ASN A 149 11.11 10.43 -13.48
CA ASN A 149 11.58 9.07 -13.17
C ASN A 149 12.50 9.04 -11.94
N ALA A 150 13.41 10.01 -11.82
CA ALA A 150 14.27 10.13 -10.64
C ALA A 150 13.46 10.38 -9.36
N LYS A 151 12.46 11.26 -9.42
CA LYS A 151 11.54 11.53 -8.30
C LYS A 151 10.76 10.27 -7.91
N LYS A 152 10.19 9.54 -8.87
CA LYS A 152 9.51 8.26 -8.63
C LYS A 152 10.41 7.27 -7.89
N ASN A 153 11.66 7.10 -8.34
CA ASN A 153 12.61 6.18 -7.70
C ASN A 153 12.98 6.64 -6.27
N ASN A 154 13.23 7.95 -6.08
CA ASN A 154 13.49 8.50 -4.75
C ASN A 154 12.30 8.30 -3.79
N THR A 155 11.07 8.46 -4.28
CA THR A 155 9.86 8.17 -3.50
C THR A 155 9.81 6.69 -3.10
N VAL A 156 10.12 5.76 -4.01
CA VAL A 156 10.19 4.32 -3.69
C VAL A 156 11.27 4.00 -2.66
N GLU A 157 12.46 4.59 -2.78
CA GLU A 157 13.53 4.46 -1.78
C GLU A 157 13.07 4.96 -0.41
N ASN A 158 12.37 6.10 -0.35
CA ASN A 158 11.81 6.63 0.88
C ASN A 158 10.77 5.68 1.48
N ILE A 159 9.88 5.11 0.67
CA ILE A 159 8.89 4.12 1.13
C ILE A 159 9.60 2.94 1.79
N VAL A 160 10.55 2.32 1.10
CA VAL A 160 11.32 1.19 1.64
C VAL A 160 12.02 1.59 2.93
N MET A 161 12.71 2.72 2.95
CA MET A 161 13.39 3.23 4.13
C MET A 161 12.46 3.40 5.35
N LEU A 162 11.29 3.99 5.16
CA LEU A 162 10.31 4.18 6.25
C LEU A 162 9.78 2.84 6.76
N PHE A 163 9.54 1.88 5.86
CA PHE A 163 9.13 0.53 6.25
C PHE A 163 10.21 -0.18 7.08
N GLU A 164 11.46 -0.08 6.67
CA GLU A 164 12.59 -0.68 7.37
C GLU A 164 12.80 -0.06 8.76
N ILE A 165 12.81 1.28 8.83
CA ILE A 165 13.08 2.00 10.08
C ILE A 165 11.96 1.81 11.10
N TYR A 166 10.70 1.81 10.65
CA TYR A 166 9.53 1.64 11.50
C TYR A 166 9.02 0.19 11.51
N SER A 167 9.86 -0.77 11.12
CA SER A 167 9.47 -2.18 11.00
C SER A 167 8.88 -2.74 12.29
N SER A 168 9.39 -2.37 13.47
CA SER A 168 8.83 -2.79 14.77
C SER A 168 7.37 -2.37 14.94
N ASN A 169 7.05 -1.09 14.69
CA ASN A 169 5.69 -0.57 14.76
C ASN A 169 4.80 -1.18 13.65
N ILE A 170 5.32 -1.31 12.43
CA ILE A 170 4.60 -1.86 11.28
C ILE A 170 4.27 -3.35 11.48
N LYS A 171 5.22 -4.14 12.00
CA LYS A 171 5.02 -5.56 12.36
C LYS A 171 3.86 -5.69 13.34
N LYS A 172 3.80 -4.82 14.37
CA LYS A 172 2.67 -4.80 15.33
C LYS A 172 1.35 -4.40 14.65
N LEU A 173 1.36 -3.34 13.86
CA LEU A 173 0.20 -2.80 13.14
C LEU A 173 -0.43 -3.82 12.18
N SER A 174 0.43 -4.64 11.55
CA SER A 174 0.06 -5.59 10.50
C SER A 174 -0.92 -6.68 10.91
N GLY A 175 -1.01 -7.02 12.19
CA GLY A 175 -1.77 -8.19 12.64
C GLY A 175 -1.04 -9.53 12.46
N ARG A 176 0.13 -9.55 11.78
CA ARG A 176 0.90 -10.78 11.53
C ARG A 176 1.74 -11.18 12.74
N LYS A 177 1.99 -12.48 12.86
CA LYS A 177 2.93 -13.10 13.82
C LYS A 177 4.17 -13.68 13.13
N ASN A 178 4.10 -13.91 11.82
CA ASN A 178 5.15 -14.49 11.01
C ASN A 178 5.32 -13.65 9.73
N PHE A 179 6.58 -13.42 9.34
CA PHE A 179 6.97 -12.48 8.28
C PHE A 179 7.78 -13.14 7.13
N HIS A 180 7.88 -14.46 7.07
CA HIS A 180 8.65 -15.18 6.01
C HIS A 180 8.22 -14.90 4.55
N TYR A 181 7.00 -14.39 4.35
CA TYR A 181 6.48 -13.97 3.03
C TYR A 181 6.56 -12.44 2.79
N CYS A 182 7.07 -11.68 3.75
CA CYS A 182 7.20 -10.22 3.75
C CYS A 182 8.39 -9.77 4.61
N ASN A 183 9.59 -10.14 4.17
CA ASN A 183 10.85 -9.87 4.84
C ASN A 183 11.19 -8.37 4.85
N PHE A 184 11.80 -7.93 5.95
CA PHE A 184 12.47 -6.65 6.05
C PHE A 184 13.95 -6.84 5.69
N LEU A 185 14.56 -5.85 5.05
CA LEU A 185 15.95 -5.84 4.63
C LEU A 185 16.90 -5.65 5.83
N LEU A 186 16.47 -4.87 6.81
CA LEU A 186 17.22 -4.59 8.03
C LEU A 186 16.84 -5.56 9.15
N ASP A 187 17.83 -5.97 9.93
CA ASP A 187 17.59 -6.61 11.22
C ASP A 187 17.23 -5.56 12.29
N ASP A 188 16.76 -6.03 13.45
CA ASP A 188 16.32 -5.14 14.53
C ASP A 188 17.49 -4.39 15.22
N ASN A 189 18.76 -4.71 14.91
CA ASN A 189 19.97 -4.12 15.51
C ASN A 189 20.69 -3.10 14.59
N PHE A 190 20.02 -2.61 13.56
CA PHE A 190 20.65 -1.79 12.53
C PHE A 190 21.14 -0.40 13.01
N VAL A 191 22.27 0.06 12.46
CA VAL A 191 22.82 1.42 12.70
C VAL A 191 22.36 2.37 11.60
N LEU A 192 21.61 3.41 11.96
CA LEU A 192 20.86 4.27 11.01
C LEU A 192 21.67 4.76 9.80
N ASN A 193 22.85 5.34 10.03
CA ASN A 193 23.62 6.02 8.98
C ASN A 193 24.21 5.05 7.94
N SER A 194 24.71 3.89 8.37
CA SER A 194 25.17 2.84 7.44
C SER A 194 23.99 2.15 6.76
N SER A 195 22.86 2.03 7.47
CA SER A 195 21.68 1.33 6.96
C SER A 195 20.94 2.06 5.85
N VAL A 196 20.80 3.40 5.91
CA VAL A 196 20.14 4.17 4.83
C VAL A 196 20.88 4.02 3.50
N LYS A 197 22.22 4.06 3.51
CA LYS A 197 23.03 3.79 2.31
C LYS A 197 22.80 2.36 1.80
N SER A 198 22.80 1.39 2.71
CA SER A 198 22.59 -0.02 2.36
C SER A 198 21.19 -0.31 1.81
N ILE A 199 20.15 0.40 2.27
CA ILE A 199 18.79 0.30 1.72
C ILE A 199 18.77 0.76 0.26
N LYS A 200 19.37 1.92 -0.04
CA LYS A 200 19.44 2.46 -1.41
C LYS A 200 20.19 1.55 -2.38
N GLU A 201 21.26 0.91 -1.89
CA GLU A 201 22.02 -0.08 -2.66
C GLU A 201 21.25 -1.40 -2.86
N ARG A 202 20.22 -1.66 -2.04
CA ARG A 202 19.40 -2.88 -2.06
C ARG A 202 18.00 -2.70 -2.65
N THR A 203 17.67 -1.53 -3.17
CA THR A 203 16.41 -1.28 -3.93
C THR A 203 16.58 -1.53 -5.42
N ASP A 204 17.20 -2.66 -5.79
CA ASP A 204 17.31 -3.08 -7.18
C ASP A 204 16.04 -3.80 -7.64
N GLN A 205 15.27 -3.17 -8.53
CA GLN A 205 14.03 -3.72 -9.09
C GLN A 205 14.23 -5.07 -9.81
N SER A 206 15.44 -5.38 -10.30
CA SER A 206 15.74 -6.61 -11.02
C SER A 206 15.95 -7.83 -10.12
N ASP A 207 16.18 -7.62 -8.82
CA ASP A 207 16.44 -8.71 -7.87
C ASP A 207 15.15 -9.45 -7.50
N LYS A 208 14.93 -10.60 -8.13
CA LYS A 208 13.77 -11.47 -7.88
C LYS A 208 13.64 -11.93 -6.42
N ARG A 209 14.71 -11.86 -5.61
CA ARG A 209 14.65 -12.18 -4.17
C ARG A 209 13.81 -11.15 -3.40
N GLN A 210 13.65 -9.94 -3.93
CA GLN A 210 12.80 -8.89 -3.34
C GLN A 210 11.30 -9.14 -3.52
N ARG A 211 10.87 -10.18 -4.25
CA ARG A 211 9.44 -10.50 -4.34
C ARG A 211 8.80 -10.81 -2.98
N ARG A 212 9.61 -11.24 -2.01
CA ARG A 212 9.18 -11.52 -0.64
C ARG A 212 9.52 -10.39 0.32
N SER A 213 9.89 -9.19 -0.12
CA SER A 213 10.09 -8.07 0.78
C SER A 213 8.74 -7.53 1.28
N ALA A 214 8.75 -6.84 2.42
CA ALA A 214 7.57 -6.13 2.93
C ALA A 214 7.07 -5.06 1.93
N VAL A 215 7.98 -4.49 1.15
CA VAL A 215 7.73 -3.56 0.04
C VAL A 215 8.31 -4.16 -1.24
N ASN A 216 7.49 -4.83 -2.03
CA ASN A 216 7.89 -5.45 -3.29
C ASN A 216 7.85 -4.40 -4.41
N ILE A 217 9.02 -4.13 -4.98
CA ILE A 217 9.24 -3.11 -6.02
C ILE A 217 9.46 -3.70 -7.41
N THR A 218 9.38 -5.02 -7.55
CA THR A 218 9.77 -5.74 -8.77
C THR A 218 8.81 -5.52 -9.95
N ASN A 219 7.59 -5.06 -9.67
CA ASN A 219 6.63 -4.72 -10.70
C ASN A 219 6.98 -3.36 -11.35
N ALA A 220 6.93 -3.30 -12.68
CA ALA A 220 7.25 -2.09 -13.44
C ALA A 220 6.19 -0.99 -13.32
N LYS A 221 4.94 -1.35 -12.98
CA LYS A 221 3.79 -0.42 -12.91
C LYS A 221 3.39 -0.09 -11.47
N THR A 222 3.59 -1.01 -10.54
CA THR A 222 3.15 -0.84 -9.15
C THR A 222 4.26 -1.07 -8.13
N VAL A 223 4.03 -0.57 -6.92
CA VAL A 223 4.74 -0.99 -5.70
C VAL A 223 3.73 -1.71 -4.81
N GLU A 224 4.09 -2.90 -4.35
CA GLU A 224 3.21 -3.75 -3.53
C GLU A 224 3.69 -3.79 -2.08
N ILE A 225 2.78 -3.54 -1.15
CA ILE A 225 2.97 -3.68 0.29
C ILE A 225 2.37 -5.00 0.75
N ARG A 226 3.22 -5.89 1.27
CA ARG A 226 2.86 -7.29 1.56
C ARG A 226 2.66 -7.60 3.05
N VAL A 227 3.08 -6.68 3.91
CA VAL A 227 3.22 -6.95 5.35
C VAL A 227 1.89 -7.11 6.07
N MET A 228 0.78 -6.57 5.58
CA MET A 228 -0.50 -6.57 6.30
C MET A 228 -1.15 -7.94 6.25
N ARG A 229 -1.65 -8.42 7.40
CA ARG A 229 -2.46 -9.64 7.46
C ARG A 229 -3.82 -9.38 6.83
N GLY A 230 -4.44 -10.40 6.25
CA GLY A 230 -5.85 -10.36 5.92
C GLY A 230 -6.72 -10.07 7.15
N THR A 231 -7.90 -9.48 6.94
CA THR A 231 -8.86 -9.13 8.00
C THR A 231 -10.25 -8.96 7.41
N LEU A 232 -11.28 -9.35 8.19
CA LEU A 232 -12.68 -9.00 7.91
C LEU A 232 -13.21 -7.95 8.91
N LEU A 233 -12.38 -7.49 9.84
CA LEU A 233 -12.71 -6.39 10.74
C LEU A 233 -12.44 -5.06 10.03
N PHE A 234 -13.49 -4.27 9.80
CA PHE A 234 -13.36 -2.97 9.14
C PHE A 234 -12.41 -2.02 9.87
N GLU A 235 -12.45 -1.96 11.21
CA GLU A 235 -11.51 -1.15 12.01
C GLU A 235 -10.05 -1.45 11.64
N ALA A 236 -9.69 -2.73 11.53
CA ALA A 236 -8.33 -3.13 11.17
C ALA A 236 -8.00 -2.85 9.69
N PHE A 237 -8.98 -3.02 8.80
CA PHE A 237 -8.82 -2.74 7.37
C PHE A 237 -8.57 -1.24 7.12
N ASP A 238 -9.45 -0.38 7.64
CA ASP A 238 -9.41 1.08 7.49
C ASP A 238 -8.11 1.67 8.08
N VAL A 239 -7.75 1.27 9.30
CA VAL A 239 -6.51 1.77 9.95
C VAL A 239 -5.26 1.39 9.16
N ARG A 240 -5.20 0.17 8.61
CA ARG A 240 -4.04 -0.28 7.80
C ARG A 240 -3.98 0.47 6.48
N LEU A 241 -5.11 0.62 5.78
CA LEU A 241 -5.20 1.34 4.51
C LEU A 241 -4.73 2.80 4.69
N ARG A 242 -5.29 3.50 5.67
CA ARG A 242 -4.95 4.91 5.96
C ARG A 242 -3.50 5.08 6.38
N PHE A 243 -2.99 4.20 7.25
CA PHE A 243 -1.59 4.26 7.65
C PHE A 243 -0.66 4.09 6.45
N ILE A 244 -0.93 3.13 5.56
CA ILE A 244 -0.13 2.95 4.35
C ILE A 244 -0.22 4.19 3.46
N TYR A 245 -1.43 4.69 3.17
CA TYR A 245 -1.60 5.90 2.38
C TYR A 245 -0.78 7.08 2.94
N ASN A 246 -0.88 7.34 4.25
CA ASN A 246 -0.16 8.42 4.89
C ASN A 246 1.37 8.23 4.83
N LEU A 247 1.86 6.98 4.92
CA LEU A 247 3.27 6.67 4.76
C LEU A 247 3.76 6.97 3.34
N ILE A 248 3.03 6.54 2.31
CA ILE A 248 3.37 6.81 0.92
C ILE A 248 3.35 8.32 0.63
N THR A 249 2.33 9.03 1.12
CA THR A 249 2.22 10.49 1.02
C THR A 249 3.39 11.18 1.70
N THR A 250 3.75 10.73 2.90
CA THR A 250 4.92 11.23 3.62
C THR A 250 6.22 11.00 2.84
N ALA A 251 6.38 9.83 2.21
CA ALA A 251 7.56 9.51 1.40
C ALA A 251 7.70 10.37 0.14
N LYS A 252 6.58 10.77 -0.48
CA LYS A 252 6.54 11.64 -1.68
C LYS A 252 6.74 13.11 -1.33
N GLU A 253 6.06 13.60 -0.30
CA GLU A 253 5.82 15.03 -0.09
C GLU A 253 6.54 15.65 1.11
N CYS A 254 6.87 14.87 2.15
CA CYS A 254 7.55 15.47 3.30
C CYS A 254 8.99 15.83 2.98
N THR A 255 9.41 16.98 3.51
CA THR A 255 10.81 17.36 3.67
C THR A 255 11.11 17.54 5.16
N GLY A 256 12.31 17.13 5.57
CA GLY A 256 12.77 17.24 6.95
C GLY A 256 12.42 16.05 7.84
N LEU A 257 12.40 16.27 9.16
CA LEU A 257 12.24 15.21 10.15
C LEU A 257 10.80 14.68 10.22
N VAL A 258 10.68 13.35 10.21
CA VAL A 258 9.43 12.60 10.42
C VAL A 258 9.64 11.52 11.46
N ASP A 259 8.60 11.24 12.25
CA ASP A 259 8.47 10.08 13.13
C ASP A 259 7.20 9.29 12.77
N PHE A 260 7.01 8.14 13.42
CA PHE A 260 5.85 7.28 13.19
C PHE A 260 4.53 7.99 13.48
N SER A 261 4.45 8.80 14.54
CA SER A 261 3.25 9.59 14.86
C SER A 261 2.89 10.56 13.74
N LYS A 262 3.86 11.32 13.24
CA LYS A 262 3.65 12.27 12.13
C LYS A 262 3.20 11.57 10.86
N ILE A 263 3.70 10.36 10.60
CA ILE A 263 3.23 9.53 9.48
C ILE A 263 1.81 9.06 9.75
N ALA A 264 1.55 8.43 10.90
CA ALA A 264 0.28 7.80 11.19
C ALA A 264 -0.91 8.78 11.11
N PHE A 265 -0.71 10.02 11.58
CA PHE A 265 -1.79 11.00 11.71
C PHE A 265 -1.71 12.16 10.72
N ARG A 266 -0.96 12.02 9.62
CA ARG A 266 -0.75 13.10 8.62
C ARG A 266 -2.06 13.73 8.15
N ASP A 267 -3.00 12.89 7.69
CA ASP A 267 -4.26 13.32 7.06
C ASP A 267 -5.48 12.71 7.77
N CYS A 268 -5.50 12.85 9.10
CA CYS A 268 -6.55 12.33 9.98
C CYS A 268 -7.29 13.46 10.70
N ASP A 269 -8.61 13.43 10.63
CA ASP A 269 -9.46 14.14 11.59
C ASP A 269 -9.37 13.48 12.99
N ASP A 270 -9.93 14.15 14.00
CA ASP A 270 -9.85 13.71 15.39
C ASP A 270 -10.51 12.34 15.62
N ASP A 271 -11.62 12.05 14.94
CA ASP A 271 -12.33 10.77 15.06
C ASP A 271 -11.51 9.61 14.48
N VAL A 272 -10.95 9.79 13.29
CA VAL A 272 -10.06 8.82 12.63
C VAL A 272 -8.82 8.61 13.51
N LYS A 273 -8.24 9.68 14.03
CA LYS A 273 -7.08 9.63 14.91
C LYS A 273 -7.37 8.83 16.17
N GLU A 274 -8.52 9.04 16.81
CA GLU A 274 -8.93 8.27 17.98
C GLU A 274 -9.09 6.77 17.66
N ARG A 275 -9.74 6.43 16.55
CA ARG A 275 -9.87 5.03 16.10
C ARG A 275 -8.50 4.38 15.86
N MET A 276 -7.59 5.09 15.19
CA MET A 276 -6.22 4.61 14.96
C MET A 276 -5.47 4.41 16.28
N LEU A 277 -5.57 5.35 17.23
CA LEU A 277 -4.96 5.24 18.56
C LEU A 277 -5.49 4.03 19.34
N ASN A 278 -6.80 3.80 19.30
CA ASN A 278 -7.42 2.64 19.93
C ASN A 278 -6.93 1.33 19.32
N TYR A 279 -6.83 1.25 17.99
CA TYR A 279 -6.24 0.10 17.33
C TYR A 279 -4.75 -0.07 17.71
N PHE A 280 -3.97 1.01 17.74
CA PHE A 280 -2.54 0.99 18.12
C PHE A 280 -2.32 0.43 19.53
N ARG A 281 -3.11 0.87 20.51
CA ARG A 281 -3.09 0.34 21.89
C ARG A 281 -3.40 -1.16 21.92
N LYS A 282 -4.45 -1.62 21.22
CA LYS A 282 -4.79 -3.05 21.08
C LYS A 282 -3.65 -3.88 20.47
N ARG A 283 -2.76 -3.24 19.70
CA ARG A 283 -1.59 -3.86 19.06
C ARG A 283 -0.28 -3.67 19.82
N GLY A 284 -0.30 -3.00 20.99
CA GLY A 284 0.89 -2.72 21.81
C GLY A 284 1.86 -1.73 21.16
N ILE A 285 1.31 -0.75 20.44
CA ILE A 285 2.06 0.38 19.84
C ILE A 285 1.86 1.59 20.75
N ASP A 286 2.59 1.61 21.86
CA ASP A 286 2.39 2.61 22.93
C ASP A 286 3.32 3.82 22.79
N ASP A 287 4.51 3.63 22.19
CA ASP A 287 5.46 4.70 21.89
C ASP A 287 5.32 5.16 20.43
N LEU A 288 4.58 6.26 20.24
CA LEU A 288 4.37 6.89 18.95
C LEU A 288 5.46 7.93 18.62
N ILE A 289 6.23 8.37 19.63
CA ILE A 289 7.37 9.29 19.46
C ILE A 289 8.64 8.46 19.38
N CYS A 290 8.79 7.80 18.24
CA CYS A 290 9.95 6.97 17.96
C CYS A 290 11.07 7.76 17.26
N LYS A 291 12.09 7.01 16.82
CA LYS A 291 13.21 7.48 16.00
C LYS A 291 12.74 8.42 14.87
N LYS A 292 13.35 9.61 14.80
CA LYS A 292 13.12 10.55 13.71
C LYS A 292 14.04 10.25 12.53
N VAL A 293 13.49 10.36 11.32
CA VAL A 293 14.20 10.17 10.06
C VAL A 293 14.03 11.42 9.23
N CYS A 294 15.10 11.86 8.58
CA CYS A 294 15.01 12.95 7.62
C CYS A 294 14.57 12.40 6.26
N ILE A 295 13.43 12.88 5.75
CA ILE A 295 13.04 12.67 4.35
C ILE A 295 13.56 13.87 3.55
N ASN A 296 14.36 13.55 2.53
CA ASN A 296 15.23 14.41 1.72
C ASN A 296 15.00 15.95 1.76
N PHE A 297 16.10 16.67 1.98
CA PHE A 297 16.35 18.07 1.57
C PHE A 297 16.89 18.18 0.12
N ASP A 298 17.10 17.06 -0.58
CA ASP A 298 18.07 16.98 -1.69
C ASP A 298 17.51 17.09 -3.12
N ASN A 299 16.19 17.16 -3.34
CA ASN A 299 15.67 17.00 -4.71
C ASN A 299 15.85 18.23 -5.60
N GLU A 300 15.47 19.45 -5.21
CA GLU A 300 15.66 20.61 -6.10
C GLU A 300 17.15 20.89 -6.35
N PHE A 301 17.98 20.88 -5.30
CA PHE A 301 19.40 21.24 -5.42
C PHE A 301 20.26 20.18 -6.13
N ARG A 302 19.97 18.88 -6.00
CA ARG A 302 20.69 17.85 -6.79
C ARG A 302 20.15 17.73 -8.21
N LEU A 303 18.85 17.89 -8.46
CA LEU A 303 18.30 17.80 -9.82
C LEU A 303 18.71 18.97 -10.72
N GLU A 304 18.95 20.14 -10.13
CA GLU A 304 19.58 21.28 -10.81
C GLU A 304 21.06 21.00 -11.14
N ASN A 305 21.77 20.24 -10.28
CA ASN A 305 23.21 19.95 -10.39
C ASN A 305 23.57 18.57 -10.99
N ILE A 306 22.60 17.73 -11.34
CA ILE A 306 22.87 16.51 -12.13
C ILE A 306 23.21 16.98 -13.55
N ASN A 307 24.51 17.01 -13.83
CA ASN A 307 25.02 17.00 -15.19
C ASN A 307 24.60 15.70 -15.84
N PHE A 308 23.49 15.73 -16.58
CA PHE A 308 23.28 14.77 -17.66
C PHE A 308 24.31 15.09 -18.74
N SER A 309 25.53 14.58 -18.56
CA SER A 309 26.53 14.59 -19.62
C SER A 309 25.91 13.97 -20.88
N LYS A 310 26.11 14.68 -21.98
CA LYS A 310 25.65 14.46 -23.36
C LYS A 310 25.33 13.00 -23.72
#